data_AF-A0A158S710-F1
#
_entry.id   AF-A0A158S710-F1
#
_cell.length_a   1.000
_cell.length_b   1.000
_cell.length_c   1.000
_cell.angle_alpha   90.00
_cell.angle_beta   90.00
_cell.angle_gamma   90.00
#
_symmetry.space_group_name_H-M   'P 1'
#
loop_
_entity.id
_entity.type
_entity.pdbx_description
1 polymer ?
#
loop_
_entity_poly.entity_id
_entity_poly.type
_entity_poly.pdbx_seq_one_letter_code
_entity_poly.pdbx_strand_id
1 'polypeptide(L)'
;MWQPQITDGRRIEYYKGTLLSWLENRSIGVVNFFHSRMESIITYWLVTMLLFALAKVAIAANDKTQFASLAAMIFPFLAVTMAPVVAYRIATACFPLRDLASQPSFRLCRYGQWRQLDCLQARKTTAFGPTGFMASLIAGMLLNVPFRTAEFMLAMPAMPASAPAWATTMLAMMTMDVVVLNFFYTVCFVMALRTAPLFPRMLAFTWLLDVMMQLQIAEKVTQTGNLPASVATALHSMLSGDLDKVLISAAIWLPYLILSERVNVTFRHRTRAKPAAIAA
;
A
#
# COMPACT_ATOMS: atom_id res chain seq x y z
N MET A 1 -7.38 38.29 -45.71
CA MET A 1 -6.57 37.42 -44.83
C MET A 1 -7.45 37.05 -43.65
N TRP A 2 -8.13 35.90 -43.72
CA TRP A 2 -9.18 35.50 -42.77
C TRP A 2 -8.55 34.58 -41.72
N GLN A 3 -8.33 35.06 -40.49
CA GLN A 3 -7.97 34.19 -39.37
C GLN A 3 -9.28 33.65 -38.76
N PRO A 4 -9.53 32.33 -38.79
CA PRO A 4 -10.70 31.78 -38.15
C PRO A 4 -10.61 32.01 -36.63
N GLN A 5 -11.57 32.77 -36.09
CA GLN A 5 -11.79 32.87 -34.66
C GLN A 5 -12.15 31.48 -34.12
N ILE A 6 -11.16 30.76 -33.59
CA ILE A 6 -11.38 29.55 -32.82
C ILE A 6 -12.09 29.99 -31.55
N THR A 7 -13.39 29.71 -31.48
CA THR A 7 -14.22 29.96 -30.29
C THR A 7 -13.59 29.33 -29.05
N ASP A 8 -13.51 30.10 -27.95
CA ASP A 8 -12.79 29.74 -26.71
C ASP A 8 -13.16 28.35 -26.15
N GLY A 9 -14.40 27.88 -26.38
CA GLY A 9 -14.85 26.55 -25.98
C GLY A 9 -14.04 25.40 -26.61
N ARG A 10 -13.64 25.51 -27.89
CA ARG A 10 -12.85 24.46 -28.56
C ARG A 10 -11.41 24.39 -28.06
N ARG A 11 -10.84 25.51 -27.61
CA ARG A 11 -9.51 25.51 -26.98
C ARG A 11 -9.55 24.74 -25.66
N ILE A 12 -10.56 24.97 -24.82
CA ILE A 12 -10.69 24.30 -23.52
C ILE A 12 -10.83 22.77 -23.68
N GLU A 13 -11.65 22.30 -24.63
CA GLU A 13 -11.78 20.86 -24.90
C GLU A 13 -10.49 20.24 -25.44
N TYR A 14 -9.77 20.94 -26.31
CA TYR A 14 -8.48 20.48 -26.83
C TYR A 14 -7.41 20.36 -25.73
N TYR A 15 -7.29 21.38 -24.87
CA TYR A 15 -6.36 21.33 -23.73
C TYR A 15 -6.73 20.26 -22.72
N LYS A 16 -8.02 20.05 -22.45
CA LYS A 16 -8.51 18.95 -21.60
C LYS A 16 -8.14 17.58 -22.18
N GLY A 17 -8.37 17.36 -23.48
CA GLY A 17 -8.00 16.11 -24.14
C GLY A 17 -6.49 15.83 -24.12
N THR A 18 -5.69 16.87 -24.35
CA THR A 18 -4.22 16.79 -24.31
C THR A 18 -3.71 16.49 -22.90
N LEU A 19 -4.26 17.13 -21.88
CA LEU A 19 -3.88 16.89 -20.47
C LEU A 19 -4.28 15.48 -20.02
N LEU A 20 -5.49 15.03 -20.35
CA LEU A 20 -5.97 13.70 -19.97
C LEU A 20 -5.16 12.58 -20.63
N SER A 21 -4.86 12.70 -21.92
CA SER A 21 -4.01 11.75 -22.64
C SER A 21 -2.57 11.73 -22.11
N TRP A 22 -2.01 12.90 -21.77
CA TRP A 22 -0.70 12.98 -21.13
C TRP A 22 -0.68 12.27 -19.76
N LEU A 23 -1.70 12.50 -18.91
CA LEU A 23 -1.84 11.83 -17.61
C LEU A 23 -2.00 10.32 -17.77
N GLU A 24 -2.81 9.88 -18.75
CA GLU A 24 -3.02 8.46 -19.03
C GLU A 24 -1.72 7.78 -19.48
N ASN A 25 -1.00 8.36 -20.44
CA ASN A 25 0.29 7.86 -20.90
C ASN A 25 1.32 7.77 -19.76
N ARG A 26 1.35 8.78 -18.87
CA ARG A 26 2.23 8.77 -17.70
C ARG A 26 1.85 7.69 -16.71
N SER A 27 0.55 7.47 -16.48
CA SER A 27 0.06 6.40 -15.61
C SER A 27 0.41 5.00 -16.13
N ILE A 28 0.34 4.79 -17.45
CA ILE A 28 0.77 3.57 -18.10
C ILE A 28 2.29 3.37 -17.90
N GLY A 29 3.06 4.43 -18.09
CA GLY A 29 4.50 4.43 -17.83
C GLY A 29 4.86 3.99 -16.42
N VAL A 30 4.15 4.48 -15.41
CA VAL A 30 4.36 4.10 -13.99
C VAL A 30 4.08 2.61 -13.75
N VAL A 31 2.96 2.10 -14.26
CA VAL A 31 2.60 0.67 -14.14
C VAL A 31 3.63 -0.23 -14.83
N ASN A 32 4.04 0.14 -16.05
CA ASN A 32 5.05 -0.59 -16.81
C ASN A 32 6.43 -0.55 -16.15
N PHE A 33 6.79 0.59 -15.55
CA PHE A 33 8.01 0.73 -14.77
C PHE A 33 8.03 -0.28 -13.61
N PHE A 34 6.95 -0.36 -12.83
CA PHE A 34 6.88 -1.34 -11.74
C PHE A 34 6.99 -2.76 -12.28
N HIS A 35 6.20 -3.12 -13.30
CA HIS A 35 6.27 -4.47 -13.89
C HIS A 35 7.67 -4.90 -14.33
N SER A 36 8.45 -3.99 -14.92
CA SER A 36 9.77 -4.31 -15.49
C SER A 36 10.92 -4.18 -14.50
N ARG A 37 10.79 -3.35 -13.46
CA ARG A 37 11.90 -2.99 -12.54
C ARG A 37 11.74 -3.51 -11.12
N MET A 38 10.66 -4.22 -10.78
CA MET A 38 10.45 -4.72 -9.40
C MET A 38 11.65 -5.50 -8.85
N GLU A 39 12.28 -6.38 -9.65
CA GLU A 39 13.44 -7.16 -9.19
C GLU A 39 14.64 -6.27 -8.81
N SER A 40 14.90 -5.25 -9.62
CA SER A 40 15.95 -4.27 -9.31
C SER A 40 15.59 -3.47 -8.06
N ILE A 41 14.34 -3.02 -7.93
CA ILE A 41 13.85 -2.28 -6.74
C ILE A 41 14.02 -3.13 -5.48
N ILE A 42 13.64 -4.41 -5.52
CA ILE A 42 13.81 -5.36 -4.40
C ILE A 42 15.29 -5.53 -4.06
N THR A 43 16.16 -5.65 -5.06
CA THR A 43 17.60 -5.80 -4.84
C THR A 43 18.18 -4.55 -4.15
N TYR A 44 17.86 -3.35 -4.66
CA TYR A 44 18.27 -2.10 -4.04
C TYR A 44 17.73 -1.97 -2.61
N TRP A 45 16.46 -2.32 -2.39
CA TRP A 45 15.83 -2.34 -1.07
C TRP A 45 16.58 -3.24 -0.08
N LEU A 46 16.86 -4.49 -0.47
CA LEU A 46 17.56 -5.44 0.40
C LEU A 46 18.94 -4.94 0.77
N VAL A 47 19.71 -4.44 -0.20
CA VAL A 47 21.06 -3.93 0.04
C VAL A 47 21.04 -2.72 0.97
N THR A 48 20.20 -1.73 0.71
CA THR A 48 20.17 -0.50 1.52
C THR A 48 19.69 -0.77 2.94
N MET A 49 18.63 -1.58 3.11
CA MET A 49 18.10 -1.90 4.43
C MET A 49 19.03 -2.81 5.23
N LEU A 50 19.73 -3.74 4.58
CA LEU A 50 20.74 -4.57 5.24
C LEU A 50 21.90 -3.71 5.76
N LEU A 51 22.41 -2.78 4.96
CA LEU A 51 23.46 -1.85 5.40
C LEU A 51 23.00 -1.00 6.59
N PHE A 52 21.76 -0.52 6.55
CA PHE A 52 21.20 0.28 7.65
C PHE A 52 21.03 -0.54 8.94
N ALA A 53 20.54 -1.78 8.83
CA ALA A 53 20.41 -2.70 9.94
C ALA A 53 21.76 -3.04 10.57
N LEU A 54 22.78 -3.31 9.75
CA LEU A 54 24.15 -3.58 10.21
C LEU A 54 24.75 -2.36 10.91
N ALA A 55 24.57 -1.16 10.35
CA ALA A 55 25.04 0.08 10.99
C ALA A 55 24.38 0.30 12.36
N LYS A 56 23.06 0.07 12.48
CA LYS A 56 22.31 0.14 13.74
C LYS A 56 22.85 -0.80 14.80
N VAL A 57 23.09 -2.06 14.43
CA VAL A 57 23.63 -3.07 15.34
C VAL A 57 25.07 -2.75 15.71
N ALA A 58 25.90 -2.29 14.76
CA ALA A 58 27.28 -1.90 15.03
C ALA A 58 27.39 -0.74 16.03
N ILE A 59 26.50 0.26 15.96
CA ILE A 59 26.45 1.38 16.91
C ILE A 59 26.00 0.92 18.30
N ALA A 60 25.11 -0.07 18.39
CA ALA A 60 24.57 -0.58 19.66
C ALA A 60 25.44 -1.68 20.30
N ALA A 61 26.32 -2.32 19.53
CA ALA A 61 27.21 -3.36 20.02
C ALA A 61 28.34 -2.75 20.87
N ASN A 62 28.64 -3.39 22.00
CA ASN A 62 29.75 -3.04 22.88
C ASN A 62 30.67 -4.27 23.05
N ASP A 63 31.86 -4.08 23.62
CA ASP A 63 32.88 -5.14 23.80
C ASP A 63 32.41 -6.39 24.58
N LYS A 64 31.26 -6.28 25.27
CA LYS A 64 30.65 -7.37 26.06
C LYS A 64 29.47 -8.06 25.36
N THR A 65 29.14 -7.67 24.12
CA THR A 65 27.96 -8.21 23.43
C THR A 65 28.23 -9.61 22.91
N GLN A 66 27.56 -10.61 23.51
CA GLN A 66 27.62 -12.00 23.06
C GLN A 66 26.94 -12.18 21.69
N PHE A 67 27.36 -13.19 20.93
CA PHE A 67 26.82 -13.48 19.59
C PHE A 67 25.29 -13.68 19.58
N ALA A 68 24.74 -14.39 20.57
CA ALA A 68 23.28 -14.57 20.70
C ALA A 68 22.53 -13.23 20.87
N SER A 69 23.14 -12.27 21.56
CA SER A 69 22.59 -10.92 21.70
C SER A 69 22.64 -10.15 20.38
N LEU A 70 23.67 -10.34 19.55
CA LEU A 70 23.74 -9.73 18.21
C LEU A 70 22.63 -10.26 17.29
N ALA A 71 22.38 -11.57 17.34
CA ALA A 71 21.29 -12.18 16.57
C ALA A 71 19.92 -11.63 16.98
N ALA A 72 19.66 -11.49 18.28
CA ALA A 72 18.43 -10.89 18.79
C ALA A 72 18.29 -9.41 18.41
N MET A 73 19.39 -8.65 18.39
CA MET A 73 19.40 -7.24 17.99
C MET A 73 19.10 -7.05 16.50
N ILE A 74 19.65 -7.90 15.63
CA ILE A 74 19.50 -7.74 14.17
C ILE A 74 18.16 -8.28 13.64
N PHE A 75 17.58 -9.27 14.33
CA PHE A 75 16.39 -9.98 13.88
C PHE A 75 15.21 -9.07 13.54
N PRO A 76 14.80 -8.10 14.38
CA PRO A 76 13.70 -7.18 14.05
C PRO A 76 13.89 -6.45 12.73
N PHE A 77 15.11 -5.97 12.47
CA PHE A 77 15.43 -5.22 11.27
C PHE A 77 15.45 -6.12 10.02
N LEU A 78 15.95 -7.36 10.14
CA LEU A 78 15.86 -8.34 9.06
C LEU A 78 14.41 -8.73 8.77
N ALA A 79 13.59 -8.95 9.80
CA ALA A 79 12.19 -9.27 9.64
C ALA A 79 11.45 -8.16 8.88
N VAL A 80 11.62 -6.90 9.28
CA VAL A 80 11.05 -5.72 8.61
C VAL A 80 11.53 -5.63 7.15
N THR A 81 12.81 -5.87 6.90
CA THR A 81 13.42 -5.81 5.56
C THR A 81 12.87 -6.89 4.63
N MET A 82 12.71 -8.11 5.14
CA MET A 82 12.30 -9.29 4.37
C MET A 82 10.78 -9.36 4.16
N ALA A 83 9.98 -8.82 5.06
CA ALA A 83 8.52 -8.88 5.01
C ALA A 83 7.91 -8.48 3.64
N PRO A 84 8.23 -7.31 3.05
CA PRO A 84 7.69 -6.94 1.73
C PRO A 84 8.21 -7.83 0.60
N VAL A 85 9.44 -8.35 0.70
CA VAL A 85 10.01 -9.24 -0.33
C VAL A 85 9.29 -10.58 -0.33
N VAL A 86 9.09 -11.16 0.85
CA VAL A 86 8.33 -12.41 1.02
C VAL A 86 6.90 -12.23 0.54
N ALA A 87 6.23 -11.14 0.95
CA ALA A 87 4.89 -10.79 0.48
C ALA A 87 4.81 -10.69 -1.05
N TYR A 88 5.77 -10.01 -1.67
CA TYR A 88 5.84 -9.88 -3.13
C TYR A 88 5.95 -11.26 -3.79
N ARG A 89 6.86 -12.11 -3.34
CA ARG A 89 7.06 -13.46 -3.89
C ARG A 89 5.81 -14.33 -3.73
N ILE A 90 5.20 -14.34 -2.55
CA ILE A 90 3.97 -15.10 -2.29
C ILE A 90 2.83 -14.59 -3.16
N ALA A 91 2.57 -13.27 -3.16
CA ALA A 91 1.47 -12.71 -3.94
C ALA A 91 1.67 -12.90 -5.45
N THR A 92 2.91 -12.82 -5.93
CA THR A 92 3.22 -13.07 -7.35
C THR A 92 3.10 -14.54 -7.75
N ALA A 93 3.26 -15.48 -6.81
CA ALA A 93 2.95 -16.89 -7.04
C ALA A 93 1.43 -17.13 -7.03
N CYS A 94 0.71 -16.54 -6.08
CA CYS A 94 -0.74 -16.76 -5.90
C CYS A 94 -1.61 -16.10 -6.97
N PHE A 95 -1.17 -15.00 -7.59
CA PHE A 95 -1.97 -14.24 -8.55
C PHE A 95 -1.25 -14.10 -9.89
N PRO A 96 -1.14 -15.12 -10.75
CA PRO A 96 -0.35 -15.05 -11.98
C PRO A 96 -0.81 -13.95 -12.95
N LEU A 97 0.14 -13.43 -13.74
CA LEU A 97 -0.15 -12.42 -14.75
C LEU A 97 -1.10 -12.98 -15.82
N ARG A 98 -2.14 -12.20 -16.16
CA ARG A 98 -3.15 -12.51 -17.19
C ARG A 98 -4.10 -13.64 -16.84
N ASP A 99 -4.14 -14.09 -15.59
CA ASP A 99 -5.11 -15.11 -15.17
C ASP A 99 -6.56 -14.66 -15.36
N LEU A 100 -7.44 -15.59 -15.72
CA LEU A 100 -8.88 -15.38 -15.81
C LEU A 100 -9.49 -15.64 -14.44
N ALA A 101 -9.14 -14.79 -13.48
CA ALA A 101 -9.59 -14.95 -12.10
C ALA A 101 -11.13 -14.91 -12.02
N SER A 102 -11.70 -15.94 -11.39
CA SER A 102 -13.14 -15.99 -11.09
C SER A 102 -13.53 -14.88 -10.12
N GLN A 103 -14.71 -14.30 -10.31
CA GLN A 103 -15.26 -13.33 -9.37
C GLN A 103 -15.63 -14.02 -8.03
N PRO A 104 -15.36 -13.39 -6.88
CA PRO A 104 -15.75 -13.95 -5.58
C PRO A 104 -17.28 -14.07 -5.45
N SER A 105 -17.74 -15.15 -4.82
CA SER A 105 -19.16 -15.48 -4.63
C SER A 105 -19.90 -14.41 -3.81
N PHE A 106 -19.28 -13.94 -2.73
CA PHE A 106 -19.83 -12.88 -1.89
C PHE A 106 -19.55 -11.50 -2.49
N ARG A 107 -20.53 -10.58 -2.49
CA ARG A 107 -20.41 -9.23 -3.10
C ARG A 107 -20.70 -8.12 -2.08
N LEU A 108 -19.66 -7.41 -1.63
CA LEU A 108 -19.76 -6.37 -0.59
C LEU A 108 -20.46 -5.08 -1.03
N CYS A 109 -20.32 -4.66 -2.30
CA CYS A 109 -20.89 -3.41 -2.78
C CYS A 109 -21.96 -3.66 -3.84
N ARG A 110 -23.25 -3.53 -3.49
CA ARG A 110 -24.38 -3.55 -4.45
C ARG A 110 -24.89 -2.17 -4.85
N TYR A 111 -24.29 -1.10 -4.33
CA TYR A 111 -24.76 0.26 -4.54
C TYR A 111 -24.61 0.72 -6.00
N GLY A 112 -25.72 1.08 -6.66
CA GLY A 112 -25.79 1.57 -8.05
C GLY A 112 -26.40 0.58 -9.05
N GLN A 113 -26.85 1.07 -10.20
CA GLN A 113 -27.36 0.23 -11.29
C GLN A 113 -26.19 -0.31 -12.14
N TRP A 114 -25.75 -1.52 -11.85
CA TRP A 114 -24.62 -2.16 -12.52
C TRP A 114 -25.04 -3.37 -13.35
N ARG A 115 -24.56 -3.43 -14.59
CA ARG A 115 -24.64 -4.61 -15.44
C ARG A 115 -23.39 -5.45 -15.27
N GLN A 116 -23.56 -6.77 -15.11
CA GLN A 116 -22.46 -7.72 -15.06
C GLN A 116 -21.80 -7.86 -16.43
N LEU A 117 -20.47 -7.94 -16.43
CA LEU A 117 -19.65 -8.22 -17.60
C LEU A 117 -18.96 -9.56 -17.40
N ASP A 118 -18.81 -10.30 -18.51
CA ASP A 118 -17.85 -11.41 -18.54
C ASP A 118 -16.40 -10.88 -18.51
N CYS A 119 -15.44 -11.71 -18.12
CA CYS A 119 -14.02 -11.34 -18.03
C CYS A 119 -13.49 -10.83 -19.38
N LEU A 120 -13.88 -11.45 -20.50
CA LEU A 120 -13.47 -11.02 -21.83
C LEU A 120 -14.09 -9.66 -22.21
N GLN A 121 -15.34 -9.41 -21.82
CA GLN A 121 -16.01 -8.13 -22.06
C GLN A 121 -15.39 -7.01 -21.22
N ALA A 122 -15.05 -7.29 -19.95
CA ALA A 122 -14.36 -6.35 -19.09
C ALA A 122 -13.03 -5.92 -19.71
N ARG A 123 -12.20 -6.86 -20.18
CA ARG A 123 -10.90 -6.57 -20.81
C ARG A 123 -10.98 -5.78 -22.12
N LYS A 124 -12.09 -5.87 -22.85
CA LYS A 124 -12.34 -5.07 -24.07
C LYS A 124 -12.73 -3.63 -23.77
N THR A 125 -13.06 -3.31 -22.51
CA THR A 125 -13.48 -1.96 -22.11
C THR A 125 -12.26 -1.07 -21.89
N THR A 126 -12.28 0.16 -22.40
CA THR A 126 -11.17 1.14 -22.25
C THR A 126 -10.88 1.49 -20.78
N ALA A 127 -11.88 1.36 -19.91
CA ALA A 127 -11.75 1.55 -18.48
C ALA A 127 -11.09 0.37 -17.74
N PHE A 128 -10.69 -0.71 -18.42
CA PHE A 128 -10.02 -1.84 -17.79
C PHE A 128 -8.54 -1.56 -17.54
N GLY A 129 -8.05 -1.95 -16.36
CA GLY A 129 -6.63 -1.98 -16.03
C GLY A 129 -6.22 -0.96 -14.97
N PRO A 130 -4.99 -1.11 -14.43
CA PRO A 130 -4.49 -0.37 -13.28
C PRO A 130 -3.98 1.06 -13.61
N THR A 131 -4.61 1.76 -14.56
CA THR A 131 -4.15 3.07 -15.07
C THR A 131 -4.96 4.25 -14.51
N GLY A 132 -4.58 5.47 -14.87
CA GLY A 132 -5.19 6.71 -14.41
C GLY A 132 -5.04 6.89 -12.89
N PHE A 133 -6.11 7.30 -12.21
CA PHE A 133 -6.12 7.47 -10.74
C PHE A 133 -5.87 6.17 -9.96
N MET A 134 -6.02 5.00 -10.59
CA MET A 134 -5.61 3.73 -9.96
C MET A 134 -4.09 3.63 -9.84
N ALA A 135 -3.34 4.18 -10.80
CA ALA A 135 -1.88 4.13 -10.77
C ALA A 135 -1.30 4.91 -9.59
N SER A 136 -1.91 6.04 -9.22
CA SER A 136 -1.51 6.80 -8.02
C SER A 136 -1.83 6.05 -6.73
N LEU A 137 -2.95 5.31 -6.66
CA LEU A 137 -3.24 4.41 -5.53
C LEU A 137 -2.17 3.31 -5.42
N ILE A 138 -1.82 2.67 -6.54
CA ILE A 138 -0.79 1.63 -6.60
C ILE A 138 0.56 2.15 -6.14
N ALA A 139 0.98 3.32 -6.66
CA ALA A 139 2.20 3.98 -6.24
C ALA A 139 2.15 4.36 -4.75
N GLY A 140 1.02 4.89 -4.27
CA GLY A 140 0.83 5.27 -2.87
C GLY A 140 0.92 4.09 -1.91
N MET A 141 0.32 2.94 -2.26
CA MET A 141 0.45 1.71 -1.48
C MET A 141 1.89 1.21 -1.43
N LEU A 142 2.61 1.25 -2.57
CA LEU A 142 4.01 0.85 -2.60
C LEU A 142 4.88 1.81 -1.77
N LEU A 143 4.63 3.11 -1.84
CA LEU A 143 5.36 4.13 -1.08
C LEU A 143 5.09 4.05 0.43
N ASN A 144 3.97 3.48 0.86
CA ASN A 144 3.69 3.26 2.28
C ASN A 144 4.79 2.38 2.93
N VAL A 145 5.26 1.34 2.23
CA VAL A 145 6.27 0.39 2.71
C VAL A 145 7.62 1.06 3.08
N PRO A 146 8.28 1.81 2.18
CA PRO A 146 9.54 2.47 2.50
C PRO A 146 9.37 3.56 3.56
N PHE A 147 8.28 4.34 3.56
CA PHE A 147 8.07 5.36 4.57
C PHE A 147 7.87 4.76 5.96
N ARG A 148 7.01 3.74 6.09
CA ARG A 148 6.77 3.05 7.37
C ARG A 148 8.04 2.38 7.89
N THR A 149 8.80 1.75 6.99
CA THR A 149 10.10 1.16 7.35
C THR A 149 11.11 2.21 7.78
N ALA A 150 11.17 3.35 7.09
CA ALA A 150 12.08 4.44 7.46
C ALA A 150 11.72 5.01 8.84
N GLU A 151 10.43 5.21 9.13
CA GLU A 151 9.95 5.65 10.45
C GLU A 151 10.37 4.68 11.55
N PHE A 152 10.18 3.37 11.34
CA PHE A 152 10.66 2.34 12.26
C PHE A 152 12.19 2.38 12.42
N MET A 153 12.91 2.42 11.30
CA MET A 153 14.36 2.43 11.27
C MET A 153 14.93 3.68 11.93
N LEU A 154 14.26 4.82 11.90
CA LEU A 154 14.71 6.04 12.58
C LEU A 154 14.33 6.02 14.07
N ALA A 155 13.10 5.60 14.40
CA ALA A 155 12.57 5.65 15.74
C ALA A 155 13.12 4.56 16.67
N MET A 156 13.35 3.34 16.16
CA MET A 156 13.67 2.17 16.99
C MET A 156 15.18 1.91 17.03
N PRO A 157 15.84 2.02 18.19
CA PRO A 157 17.24 1.60 18.34
C PRO A 157 17.35 0.07 18.38
N ALA A 158 18.54 -0.45 18.08
CA ALA A 158 18.86 -1.84 18.36
C ALA A 158 19.05 -2.00 19.87
N MET A 159 18.27 -2.90 20.50
CA MET A 159 18.21 -3.01 21.96
C MET A 159 18.95 -4.26 22.46
N PRO A 160 19.80 -4.13 23.50
CA PRO A 160 20.39 -5.28 24.17
C PRO A 160 19.36 -6.03 25.01
N ALA A 161 19.68 -7.29 25.35
CA ALA A 161 18.84 -8.13 26.20
C ALA A 161 18.61 -7.54 27.61
N SER A 162 19.47 -6.62 28.07
CA SER A 162 19.36 -5.94 29.36
C SER A 162 18.48 -4.68 29.33
N ALA A 163 17.82 -4.38 28.21
CA ALA A 163 16.99 -3.19 28.10
C ALA A 163 15.71 -3.29 28.96
N PRO A 164 15.12 -2.15 29.38
CA PRO A 164 13.87 -2.14 30.14
C PRO A 164 12.73 -2.85 29.42
N ALA A 165 11.84 -3.49 30.17
CA ALA A 165 10.73 -4.27 29.62
C ALA A 165 9.78 -3.47 28.72
N TRP A 166 9.55 -2.19 29.03
CA TRP A 166 8.74 -1.31 28.17
C TRP A 166 9.39 -1.13 26.79
N ALA A 167 10.71 -1.09 26.72
CA ALA A 167 11.45 -0.82 25.50
C ALA A 167 11.54 -2.06 24.60
N THR A 168 11.76 -3.23 25.19
CA THR A 168 11.71 -4.50 24.46
C THR A 168 10.30 -4.80 23.95
N THR A 169 9.27 -4.48 24.73
CA THR A 169 7.86 -4.63 24.32
C THR A 169 7.52 -3.66 23.20
N MET A 170 7.92 -2.40 23.30
CA MET A 170 7.72 -1.41 22.24
C MET A 170 8.42 -1.83 20.94
N LEU A 171 9.69 -2.27 21.01
CA LEU A 171 10.41 -2.77 19.83
C LEU A 171 9.68 -3.95 19.20
N ALA A 172 9.24 -4.94 19.99
CA ALA A 172 8.53 -6.11 19.49
C ALA A 172 7.19 -5.73 18.82
N MET A 173 6.39 -4.88 19.47
CA MET A 173 5.08 -4.46 18.95
C MET A 173 5.22 -3.62 17.67
N MET A 174 6.18 -2.67 17.64
CA MET A 174 6.48 -1.86 16.46
C MET A 174 7.02 -2.70 15.31
N THR A 175 7.87 -3.68 15.61
CA THR A 175 8.38 -4.63 14.60
C THR A 175 7.23 -5.44 14.01
N MET A 176 6.33 -5.93 14.85
CA MET A 176 5.16 -6.68 14.40
C MET A 176 4.28 -5.82 13.49
N ASP A 177 3.98 -4.58 13.86
CA ASP A 177 3.22 -3.65 13.02
C ASP A 177 3.83 -3.46 11.65
N VAL A 178 5.11 -3.08 11.61
CA VAL A 178 5.80 -2.78 10.36
C VAL A 178 5.91 -4.04 9.50
N VAL A 179 6.22 -5.21 10.08
CA VAL A 179 6.29 -6.48 9.36
C VAL A 179 4.94 -6.85 8.75
N VAL A 180 3.88 -6.85 9.56
CA VAL A 180 2.54 -7.28 9.13
C VAL A 180 1.99 -6.33 8.08
N LEU A 181 2.17 -5.02 8.25
CA LEU A 181 1.60 -4.05 7.32
C LEU A 181 2.43 -3.91 6.06
N ASN A 182 3.76 -3.94 6.13
CA ASN A 182 4.58 -3.99 4.92
C ASN A 182 4.25 -5.24 4.09
N PHE A 183 3.98 -6.37 4.76
CA PHE A 183 3.53 -7.58 4.10
C PHE A 183 2.21 -7.34 3.38
N PHE A 184 1.16 -6.90 4.08
CA PHE A 184 -0.17 -6.78 3.49
C PHE A 184 -0.32 -5.64 2.47
N TYR A 185 0.34 -4.50 2.67
CA TYR A 185 0.39 -3.44 1.64
C TYR A 185 1.11 -3.92 0.38
N THR A 186 2.17 -4.72 0.51
CA THR A 186 2.84 -5.31 -0.67
C THR A 186 1.96 -6.33 -1.37
N VAL A 187 1.21 -7.16 -0.64
CA VAL A 187 0.20 -8.05 -1.22
C VAL A 187 -0.85 -7.23 -1.98
N CYS A 188 -1.39 -6.16 -1.38
CA CYS A 188 -2.35 -5.27 -2.03
C CYS A 188 -1.79 -4.64 -3.30
N PHE A 189 -0.54 -4.17 -3.27
CA PHE A 189 0.16 -3.64 -4.43
C PHE A 189 0.21 -4.66 -5.57
N VAL A 190 0.65 -5.90 -5.30
CA VAL A 190 0.73 -6.96 -6.32
C VAL A 190 -0.66 -7.30 -6.86
N MET A 191 -1.66 -7.43 -5.99
CA MET A 191 -3.03 -7.71 -6.40
C MET A 191 -3.60 -6.61 -7.30
N ALA A 192 -3.36 -5.34 -6.96
CA ALA A 192 -3.80 -4.21 -7.78
C ALA A 192 -3.10 -4.20 -9.13
N LEU A 193 -1.77 -4.39 -9.13
CA LEU A 193 -0.95 -4.42 -10.34
C LEU A 193 -1.37 -5.55 -11.28
N ARG A 194 -1.78 -6.69 -10.72
CA ARG A 194 -2.25 -7.87 -11.48
C ARG A 194 -3.76 -7.91 -11.66
N THR A 195 -4.47 -6.84 -11.35
CA THR A 195 -5.93 -6.71 -11.52
C THR A 195 -6.75 -7.79 -10.80
N ALA A 196 -6.24 -8.33 -9.68
CA ALA A 196 -6.88 -9.41 -8.94
C ALA A 196 -8.19 -8.93 -8.28
N PRO A 197 -9.36 -9.57 -8.53
CA PRO A 197 -10.68 -9.10 -8.07
C PRO A 197 -10.81 -8.86 -6.55
N LEU A 198 -9.99 -9.55 -5.76
CA LEU A 198 -9.99 -9.45 -4.29
C LEU A 198 -9.29 -8.17 -3.77
N PHE A 199 -8.56 -7.44 -4.63
CA PHE A 199 -7.75 -6.28 -4.23
C PHE A 199 -8.50 -5.26 -3.34
N PRO A 200 -9.68 -4.73 -3.74
CA PRO A 200 -10.34 -3.69 -2.93
C PRO A 200 -10.72 -4.17 -1.53
N ARG A 201 -10.97 -5.48 -1.36
CA ARG A 201 -11.30 -6.07 -0.06
C ARG A 201 -10.07 -6.21 0.81
N MET A 202 -8.98 -6.64 0.19
CA MET A 202 -7.70 -6.80 0.85
C MET A 202 -7.16 -5.46 1.37
N LEU A 203 -7.33 -4.40 0.58
CA LEU A 203 -6.94 -3.05 1.01
C LEU A 203 -7.79 -2.55 2.19
N ALA A 204 -9.11 -2.75 2.16
CA ALA A 204 -9.97 -2.40 3.28
C ALA A 204 -9.63 -3.19 4.55
N PHE A 205 -9.32 -4.50 4.40
CA PHE A 205 -8.83 -5.33 5.50
C PHE A 205 -7.49 -4.79 6.06
N THR A 206 -6.57 -4.39 5.19
CA THR A 206 -5.26 -3.85 5.58
C THR A 206 -5.41 -2.55 6.37
N TRP A 207 -6.31 -1.64 5.96
CA TRP A 207 -6.61 -0.44 6.75
C TRP A 207 -7.19 -0.76 8.13
N LEU A 208 -8.12 -1.72 8.22
CA LEU A 208 -8.67 -2.13 9.50
C LEU A 208 -7.59 -2.72 10.41
N LEU A 209 -6.73 -3.57 9.84
CA LEU A 209 -5.61 -4.15 10.56
C LEU A 209 -4.65 -3.08 11.05
N ASP A 210 -4.36 -2.05 10.24
CA ASP A 210 -3.54 -0.91 10.63
C ASP A 210 -4.08 -0.24 11.89
N VAL A 211 -5.36 0.16 11.88
CA VAL A 211 -6.02 0.76 13.05
C VAL A 211 -5.94 -0.18 14.26
N MET A 212 -6.22 -1.47 14.09
CA MET A 212 -6.17 -2.44 15.19
C MET A 212 -4.78 -2.57 15.79
N MET A 213 -3.72 -2.62 14.97
CA MET A 213 -2.35 -2.74 15.45
C MET A 213 -1.91 -1.50 16.21
N GLN A 214 -2.25 -0.30 15.74
CA GLN A 214 -1.96 0.96 16.43
C GLN A 214 -2.60 1.00 17.82
N LEU A 215 -3.86 0.56 17.95
CA LEU A 215 -4.55 0.45 19.24
C LEU A 215 -3.90 -0.60 20.16
N GLN A 216 -3.49 -1.75 19.61
CA GLN A 216 -2.81 -2.79 20.38
C GLN A 216 -1.42 -2.34 20.89
N ILE A 217 -0.67 -1.57 20.10
CA ILE A 217 0.61 -1.00 20.53
C ILE A 217 0.39 -0.07 21.72
N ALA A 218 -0.58 0.86 21.63
CA ALA A 218 -0.91 1.79 22.70
C ALA A 218 -1.24 1.05 24.01
N GLU A 219 -2.10 0.03 23.93
CA GLU A 219 -2.51 -0.76 25.09
C GLU A 219 -1.34 -1.55 25.68
N LYS A 220 -0.57 -2.28 24.86
CA LYS A 220 0.49 -3.16 25.35
C LYS A 220 1.68 -2.40 25.94
N VAL A 221 2.06 -1.27 25.34
CA VAL A 221 3.17 -0.47 25.87
C VAL A 221 2.77 0.21 27.17
N THR A 222 1.54 0.71 27.30
CA THR A 222 1.09 1.33 28.56
C THR A 222 0.94 0.32 29.70
N GLN A 223 0.57 -0.94 29.41
CA GLN A 223 0.48 -2.02 30.40
C GLN A 223 1.84 -2.42 31.01
N THR A 224 2.98 -2.16 30.36
CA THR A 224 4.30 -2.55 30.90
C THR A 224 4.74 -1.75 32.13
N GLY A 225 4.10 -0.60 32.41
CA GLY A 225 4.44 0.26 33.53
C GLY A 225 5.80 0.96 33.38
N ASN A 226 6.04 1.99 34.20
CA ASN A 226 7.32 2.74 34.25
C ASN A 226 7.80 3.32 32.91
N LEU A 227 6.86 3.63 31.99
CA LEU A 227 7.17 4.30 30.74
C LEU A 227 7.57 5.76 31.00
N PRO A 228 8.78 6.21 30.61
CA PRO A 228 9.15 7.61 30.78
C PRO A 228 8.20 8.54 30.04
N ALA A 229 7.84 9.67 30.66
CA ALA A 229 6.87 10.61 30.09
C ALA A 229 7.26 11.09 28.67
N SER A 230 8.56 11.32 28.43
CA SER A 230 9.08 11.70 27.11
C SER A 230 8.82 10.63 26.03
N VAL A 231 8.96 9.36 26.39
CA VAL A 231 8.69 8.23 25.48
C VAL A 231 7.19 8.09 25.25
N ALA A 232 6.37 8.25 26.30
CA ALA A 232 4.92 8.22 26.18
C ALA A 232 4.39 9.29 25.22
N THR A 233 4.88 10.53 25.32
CA THR A 233 4.53 11.62 24.41
C THR A 233 4.95 11.34 22.97
N ALA A 234 6.19 10.85 22.77
CA ALA A 234 6.68 10.51 21.44
C ALA A 234 5.88 9.37 20.80
N LEU A 235 5.58 8.31 21.57
CA LEU A 235 4.75 7.20 21.14
C LEU A 235 3.35 7.69 20.76
N HIS A 236 2.71 8.50 21.60
CA HIS A 236 1.39 9.05 21.30
C HIS A 236 1.37 9.85 19.99
N SER A 237 2.35 10.74 19.79
CA SER A 237 2.46 11.53 18.56
C SER A 237 2.64 10.66 17.32
N MET A 238 3.44 9.58 17.42
CA MET A 238 3.68 8.65 16.32
C MET A 238 2.41 7.84 15.99
N LEU A 239 1.77 7.23 16.99
CA LEU A 239 0.55 6.43 16.79
C LEU A 239 -0.61 7.29 16.26
N SER A 240 -0.77 8.52 16.76
CA SER A 240 -1.77 9.46 16.24
C SER A 240 -1.51 9.83 14.79
N GLY A 241 -0.25 10.12 14.44
CA GLY A 241 0.14 10.42 13.06
C GLY A 241 -0.13 9.26 12.11
N ASP A 242 0.12 8.02 12.53
CA ASP A 242 -0.14 6.84 11.70
C ASP A 242 -1.64 6.56 11.54
N LEU A 243 -2.44 6.73 12.59
CA LEU A 243 -3.89 6.67 12.51
C LEU A 243 -4.44 7.72 11.53
N ASP A 244 -3.96 8.96 11.61
CA ASP A 244 -4.37 10.03 10.69
C ASP A 244 -4.02 9.67 9.24
N LYS A 245 -2.80 9.17 8.98
CA LYS A 245 -2.41 8.72 7.63
C LYS A 245 -3.37 7.67 7.08
N VAL A 246 -3.76 6.69 7.89
CA VAL A 246 -4.66 5.63 7.45
C VAL A 246 -6.08 6.13 7.24
N LEU A 247 -6.60 6.96 8.13
CA LEU A 247 -7.96 7.50 8.02
C LEU A 247 -8.08 8.45 6.82
N ILE A 248 -7.08 9.29 6.58
CA ILE A 248 -7.00 10.15 5.39
C ILE A 248 -6.95 9.29 4.13
N SER A 249 -6.10 8.25 4.11
CA SER A 249 -6.02 7.31 2.99
C SER A 249 -7.37 6.64 2.72
N ALA A 250 -8.02 6.09 3.74
CA ALA A 250 -9.33 5.47 3.62
C ALA A 250 -10.39 6.49 3.14
N ALA A 251 -10.40 7.71 3.68
CA ALA A 251 -11.35 8.75 3.29
C ALA A 251 -11.22 9.15 1.80
N ILE A 252 -9.99 9.20 1.27
CA ILE A 252 -9.74 9.53 -0.13
C ILE A 252 -10.08 8.35 -1.04
N TRP A 253 -9.62 7.14 -0.69
CA TRP A 253 -9.64 6.01 -1.61
C TRP A 253 -10.90 5.17 -1.53
N LEU A 254 -11.59 5.09 -0.38
CA LEU A 254 -12.80 4.29 -0.23
C LEU A 254 -13.92 4.75 -1.19
N PRO A 255 -14.24 6.05 -1.33
CA PRO A 255 -15.24 6.52 -2.30
C PRO A 255 -14.84 6.14 -3.73
N TYR A 256 -13.57 6.31 -4.08
CA TYR A 256 -13.05 5.92 -5.39
C TYR A 256 -13.21 4.40 -5.63
N LEU A 257 -12.83 3.55 -4.68
CA LEU A 257 -12.95 2.09 -4.77
C LEU A 257 -14.42 1.63 -4.86
N ILE A 258 -15.37 2.37 -4.30
CA ILE A 258 -16.79 2.02 -4.37
C ILE A 258 -17.38 2.46 -5.70
N LEU A 259 -17.18 3.73 -6.09
CA LEU A 259 -17.96 4.40 -7.13
C LEU A 259 -17.30 4.43 -8.51
N SER A 260 -15.98 4.31 -8.60
CA SER A 260 -15.23 4.45 -9.85
C SER A 260 -15.59 3.36 -10.87
N GLU A 261 -15.94 3.77 -12.09
CA GLU A 261 -16.21 2.83 -13.19
C GLU A 261 -14.98 1.96 -13.49
N ARG A 262 -13.78 2.54 -13.51
CA ARG A 262 -12.52 1.81 -13.73
C ARG A 262 -12.31 0.70 -12.71
N VAL A 263 -12.54 0.99 -11.42
CA VAL A 263 -12.44 -0.03 -10.35
C VAL A 263 -13.48 -1.14 -10.57
N ASN A 264 -14.71 -0.75 -10.90
CA ASN A 264 -15.83 -1.65 -11.09
C ASN A 264 -15.64 -2.57 -12.31
N VAL A 265 -15.14 -2.05 -13.43
CA VAL A 265 -14.81 -2.84 -14.62
C VAL A 265 -13.62 -3.74 -14.34
N THR A 266 -12.55 -3.21 -13.75
CA THR A 266 -11.29 -3.94 -13.56
C THR A 266 -11.39 -5.05 -12.53
N PHE A 267 -11.94 -4.76 -11.34
CA PHE A 267 -11.90 -5.70 -10.21
C PHE A 267 -13.23 -6.40 -9.96
N ARG A 268 -14.35 -5.85 -10.42
CA ARG A 268 -15.70 -6.39 -10.16
C ARG A 268 -16.45 -6.84 -11.42
N HIS A 269 -15.81 -6.73 -12.59
CA HIS A 269 -16.36 -7.03 -13.90
C HIS A 269 -17.79 -6.49 -14.08
N ARG A 270 -18.00 -5.19 -13.86
CA ARG A 270 -19.30 -4.55 -14.02
C ARG A 270 -19.19 -3.14 -14.58
N THR A 271 -20.18 -2.75 -15.39
CA THR A 271 -20.32 -1.39 -15.96
C THR A 271 -21.67 -0.80 -15.57
N ARG A 272 -21.83 0.51 -15.70
CA ARG A 272 -23.12 1.16 -15.42
C ARG A 272 -24.16 0.65 -16.40
N ALA A 273 -25.36 0.35 -15.91
CA ALA A 273 -26.48 0.10 -16.79
C ALA A 273 -26.75 1.39 -17.58
N LYS A 274 -26.79 1.30 -18.92
CA LYS A 274 -27.35 2.39 -19.71
C LYS A 274 -28.84 2.49 -19.34
N PRO A 275 -29.37 3.68 -19.04
CA PRO A 275 -30.81 3.83 -18.92
C PRO A 275 -31.44 3.33 -20.22
N ALA A 276 -32.52 2.55 -20.11
CA ALA A 276 -33.28 2.14 -21.28
C ALA A 276 -33.63 3.40 -22.06
N ALA A 277 -33.24 3.46 -23.34
CA ALA A 277 -33.73 4.50 -24.22
C ALA A 277 -35.27 4.43 -24.15
N ILE A 278 -35.89 5.51 -23.70
CA ILE A 278 -37.35 5.64 -23.75
C ILE A 278 -37.69 5.48 -25.23
N ALA A 279 -38.28 4.35 -25.59
CA ALA A 279 -38.83 4.15 -26.92
C ALA A 279 -39.96 5.17 -27.06
N ALA A 280 -39.70 6.22 -27.85
CA ALA A 280 -40.68 7.20 -28.26
C ALA A 280 -41.62 6.58 -29.30
#